data_AF-A0A5C8G7D3-F1
#
_entry.id   AF-A0A5C8G7D3-F1
#
_cell.length_a   1.000
_cell.length_b   1.000
_cell.length_c   1.000
_cell.angle_alpha   90.00
_cell.angle_beta   90.00
_cell.angle_gamma   90.00
#
_symmetry.space_group_name_H-M   'P 1'
#
loop_
_entity.id
_entity.type
_entity.pdbx_description
1 polymer ?
#
loop_
_entity_poly.entity_id
_entity_poly.type
_entity_poly.pdbx_seq_one_letter_code
_entity_poly.pdbx_strand_id
1 'polypeptide(L)'
;MPEPESEILEQFLNNNTNLYSSQFPYEPIYGYALETFKPKEAGSVYKVSNNYYNFTNPNSLLFFNNNYQQFTGFSIEQKDDLDNFLSFKKVNWKLPKIFYIANYISLYLYIVVIFLILIICLFNIFLKK
;
A
#
# COMPACT_ATOMS: atom_id res chain seq x y z
N MET A 1 39.94 -14.96 -12.87
CA MET A 1 39.30 -13.96 -11.99
C MET A 1 37.82 -14.31 -12.02
N PRO A 2 37.25 -14.85 -10.93
CA PRO A 2 35.86 -15.28 -10.93
C PRO A 2 34.94 -14.09 -11.20
N GLU A 3 33.84 -14.34 -11.91
CA GLU A 3 32.85 -13.31 -12.23
C GLU A 3 32.20 -12.78 -10.94
N PRO A 4 31.94 -11.48 -10.84
CA PRO A 4 31.42 -10.83 -9.64
C PRO A 4 30.11 -11.44 -9.12
N GLU A 5 29.31 -12.07 -9.99
CA GLU A 5 28.07 -12.77 -9.61
C GLU A 5 28.31 -14.05 -8.79
N SER A 6 29.38 -14.80 -9.08
CA SER A 6 29.70 -16.04 -8.34
C SER A 6 30.13 -15.76 -6.90
N GLU A 7 30.81 -14.64 -6.68
CA GLU A 7 31.34 -14.25 -5.37
C GLU A 7 30.21 -13.77 -4.43
N ILE A 8 29.19 -13.14 -4.99
CA ILE A 8 27.98 -12.71 -4.28
C ILE A 8 27.15 -13.92 -3.85
N LEU A 9 27.01 -14.94 -4.71
CA LEU A 9 26.25 -16.15 -4.40
C LEU A 9 26.90 -16.97 -3.27
N GLU A 10 28.23 -17.11 -3.28
CA GLU A 10 28.93 -17.79 -2.19
C GLU A 10 28.84 -17.04 -0.86
N GLN A 11 28.84 -15.71 -0.88
CA GLN A 11 28.62 -14.92 0.34
C GLN A 11 27.22 -15.12 0.95
N PHE A 12 26.20 -15.26 0.10
CA PHE A 12 24.82 -15.54 0.55
C PHE A 12 24.71 -16.92 1.21
N LEU A 13 25.37 -17.94 0.65
CA LEU A 13 25.37 -19.30 1.20
C LEU A 13 26.12 -19.42 2.53
N ASN A 14 27.12 -18.57 2.76
CA ASN A 14 28.00 -18.63 3.93
C ASN A 14 27.52 -17.82 5.15
N ASN A 15 26.29 -17.29 5.13
CA ASN A 15 25.63 -16.68 6.30
C ASN A 15 26.41 -15.55 7.00
N ASN A 16 27.25 -14.82 6.27
CA ASN A 16 27.97 -13.67 6.79
C ASN A 16 27.01 -12.47 6.90
N THR A 17 26.57 -12.18 8.12
CA THR A 17 25.49 -11.21 8.45
C THR A 17 25.87 -9.73 8.32
N ASN A 18 26.90 -9.38 7.55
CA ASN A 18 27.20 -7.99 7.23
C ASN A 18 26.27 -7.50 6.13
N LEU A 19 25.03 -7.21 6.54
CA LEU A 19 23.94 -6.70 5.73
C LEU A 19 24.28 -5.30 5.19
N TYR A 20 24.72 -5.22 3.94
CA TYR A 20 24.53 -4.02 3.14
C TYR A 20 23.07 -3.99 2.66
N SER A 21 22.16 -3.70 3.59
CA SER A 21 20.76 -3.47 3.27
C SER A 21 20.65 -2.22 2.40
N SER A 22 20.63 -2.36 1.06
CA SER A 22 20.00 -1.42 0.09
C SER A 22 20.60 -1.35 -1.32
N GLN A 23 21.37 -2.34 -1.82
CA GLN A 23 21.94 -2.21 -3.18
C GLN A 23 21.03 -2.60 -4.36
N PHE A 24 19.82 -3.12 -4.14
CA PHE A 24 18.85 -3.32 -5.23
C PHE A 24 17.47 -2.76 -4.84
N PRO A 25 16.70 -2.19 -5.79
CA PRO A 25 15.32 -1.78 -5.56
C PRO A 25 14.52 -3.04 -5.24
N TYR A 26 14.32 -3.26 -3.95
CA TYR A 26 13.89 -4.52 -3.37
C TYR A 26 12.45 -4.34 -2.87
N GLU A 27 11.51 -5.07 -3.45
CA GLU A 27 10.08 -4.89 -3.18
C GLU A 27 9.50 -6.14 -2.48
N PRO A 28 9.50 -6.20 -1.12
CA PRO A 28 9.07 -7.37 -0.36
C PRO A 28 7.59 -7.74 -0.59
N ILE A 29 6.81 -6.85 -1.20
CA ILE A 29 5.39 -7.06 -1.52
C ILE A 29 5.21 -8.19 -2.55
N TYR A 30 6.21 -8.45 -3.39
CA TYR A 30 6.11 -9.43 -4.48
C TYR A 30 6.94 -10.70 -4.30
N GLY A 31 7.66 -10.78 -3.17
CA GLY A 31 8.66 -11.80 -2.86
C GLY A 31 10.05 -11.46 -3.43
N TYR A 32 11.08 -12.19 -2.97
CA TYR A 32 12.48 -11.87 -3.24
C TYR A 32 12.86 -12.04 -4.72
N ALA A 33 12.16 -12.92 -5.44
CA ALA A 33 12.36 -13.18 -6.85
C ALA A 33 11.14 -12.77 -7.71
N LEU A 34 10.30 -11.84 -7.19
CA LEU A 34 9.06 -11.38 -7.85
C LEU A 34 8.07 -12.53 -8.12
N GLU A 35 8.05 -13.55 -7.27
CA GLU A 35 7.31 -14.80 -7.40
C GLU A 35 5.81 -14.57 -7.60
N THR A 36 5.28 -13.47 -7.05
CA THR A 36 3.86 -13.12 -7.16
C THR A 36 3.58 -12.02 -8.18
N PHE A 37 4.60 -11.36 -8.74
CA PHE A 37 4.43 -10.28 -9.70
C PHE A 37 3.72 -10.76 -10.97
N LYS A 38 2.70 -10.02 -11.40
CA LYS A 38 2.00 -10.28 -12.67
C LYS A 38 2.09 -9.07 -13.58
N PRO A 39 2.87 -9.14 -14.69
CA PRO A 39 2.96 -8.05 -15.64
C PRO A 39 1.62 -7.85 -16.37
N LYS A 40 1.37 -6.61 -16.80
CA LYS A 40 0.29 -6.29 -17.74
C LYS A 40 0.72 -6.58 -19.17
N GLU A 41 -0.26 -6.72 -20.06
CA GLU A 41 0.02 -6.94 -21.48
C GLU A 41 0.71 -5.71 -22.08
N ALA A 42 1.64 -5.91 -23.01
CA ALA A 42 2.22 -4.78 -23.72
C ALA A 42 1.17 -4.06 -24.58
N GLY A 43 1.19 -2.73 -24.59
CA GLY A 43 0.35 -1.90 -25.44
C GLY A 43 -0.40 -0.80 -24.69
N SER A 44 -1.58 -0.44 -25.20
CA SER A 44 -2.38 0.65 -24.66
C SER A 44 -2.88 0.33 -23.25
N VAL A 45 -2.78 1.32 -22.35
CA VAL A 45 -3.38 1.30 -21.01
C VAL A 45 -4.91 1.20 -21.05
N TYR A 46 -5.51 1.61 -22.16
CA TYR A 46 -6.96 1.55 -22.41
C TYR A 46 -7.43 0.25 -23.06
N LYS A 47 -6.51 -0.67 -23.39
CA LYS A 47 -6.90 -2.00 -23.87
C LYS A 47 -7.73 -2.69 -22.80
N VAL A 48 -8.88 -3.25 -23.18
CA VAL A 48 -9.77 -3.97 -22.25
C VAL A 48 -9.58 -5.47 -22.42
N SER A 49 -9.41 -6.18 -21.30
CA SER A 49 -9.38 -7.64 -21.23
C SER A 49 -10.11 -8.08 -19.97
N ASN A 50 -11.03 -9.05 -20.10
CA ASN A 50 -11.84 -9.55 -18.98
C ASN A 50 -12.55 -8.47 -18.14
N ASN A 51 -13.12 -7.44 -18.78
CA ASN A 51 -13.77 -6.28 -18.13
C ASN A 51 -12.85 -5.37 -17.30
N TYR A 52 -11.53 -5.47 -17.49
CA TYR A 52 -10.56 -4.58 -16.88
C TYR A 52 -9.70 -3.88 -17.93
N TYR A 53 -9.33 -2.64 -17.65
CA TYR A 53 -8.30 -1.94 -18.39
C TYR A 53 -6.92 -2.56 -18.15
N ASN A 54 -6.06 -2.46 -19.14
CA ASN A 54 -4.68 -2.95 -19.14
C ASN A 54 -3.74 -2.04 -18.35
N PHE A 55 -4.19 -1.62 -17.16
CA PHE A 55 -3.42 -0.82 -16.23
C PHE A 55 -3.79 -1.23 -14.81
N THR A 56 -2.79 -1.56 -14.00
CA THR A 56 -3.01 -2.08 -12.64
C THR A 56 -3.69 -1.03 -11.77
N ASN A 57 -4.78 -1.41 -11.11
CA ASN A 57 -5.42 -0.55 -10.12
C ASN A 57 -4.56 -0.54 -8.84
N PRO A 58 -4.08 0.60 -8.35
CA PRO A 58 -3.27 0.67 -7.13
C PRO A 58 -3.93 0.02 -5.91
N ASN A 59 -5.26 0.06 -5.81
CA ASN A 59 -5.99 -0.60 -4.73
C ASN A 59 -5.76 -2.13 -4.70
N SER A 60 -5.51 -2.75 -5.86
CA SER A 60 -5.19 -4.19 -5.95
C SER A 60 -3.82 -4.55 -5.37
N LEU A 61 -2.94 -3.56 -5.17
CA LEU A 61 -1.63 -3.73 -4.57
C LEU A 61 -1.64 -3.46 -3.05
N LEU A 62 -2.66 -2.73 -2.59
CA LEU A 62 -2.80 -2.31 -1.20
C LEU A 62 -3.79 -3.19 -0.41
N PHE A 63 -4.88 -3.61 -1.05
CA PHE A 63 -5.95 -4.33 -0.39
C PHE A 63 -6.05 -5.75 -0.93
N PHE A 64 -5.58 -6.74 -0.16
CA PHE A 64 -5.67 -8.15 -0.53
C PHE A 64 -7.06 -8.72 -0.17
N ASN A 65 -8.09 -8.36 -0.94
CA ASN A 65 -9.45 -8.85 -0.74
C ASN A 65 -10.19 -9.11 -2.05
N ASN A 66 -11.38 -9.72 -1.96
CA ASN A 66 -12.17 -10.11 -3.13
C ASN A 66 -12.61 -8.94 -4.03
N ASN A 67 -12.73 -7.72 -3.49
CA ASN A 67 -13.08 -6.54 -4.28
C ASN A 67 -11.88 -5.98 -5.06
N TYR A 68 -10.66 -6.28 -4.59
CA TYR A 68 -9.41 -5.79 -5.14
C TYR A 68 -8.41 -6.95 -5.25
N GLN A 69 -8.74 -7.95 -6.06
CA GLN A 69 -7.85 -9.08 -6.30
C GLN A 69 -6.50 -8.58 -6.85
N GLN A 70 -5.40 -9.16 -6.36
CA GLN A 70 -4.04 -8.69 -6.67
C GLN A 70 -3.77 -8.61 -8.18
N PHE A 71 -3.15 -7.50 -8.60
CA PHE A 71 -2.83 -7.18 -10.00
C PHE A 71 -4.03 -7.04 -10.95
N THR A 72 -5.25 -6.91 -10.44
CA THR A 72 -6.40 -6.54 -11.28
C THR A 72 -6.28 -5.10 -11.77
N GLY A 73 -6.88 -4.83 -12.93
CA GLY A 73 -6.88 -3.49 -13.51
C GLY A 73 -7.99 -2.62 -12.95
N PHE A 74 -8.10 -1.38 -13.44
CA PHE A 74 -9.32 -0.61 -13.29
C PHE A 74 -10.46 -1.32 -14.02
N SER A 75 -11.64 -1.44 -13.41
CA SER A 75 -12.78 -1.99 -14.14
C SER A 75 -13.21 -1.02 -15.26
N ILE A 76 -13.95 -1.51 -16.25
CA ILE A 76 -14.52 -0.66 -17.31
C ILE A 76 -15.40 0.48 -16.77
N GLU A 77 -16.00 0.29 -15.59
CA GLU A 77 -16.83 1.29 -14.89
C GLU A 77 -15.99 2.40 -14.24
N GLN A 78 -14.69 2.15 -14.04
CA GLN A 78 -13.74 3.06 -13.40
C GLN A 78 -12.91 3.85 -14.42
N LYS A 79 -13.45 4.07 -15.63
CA LYS A 79 -12.73 4.82 -16.68
C LYS A 79 -12.30 6.22 -16.21
N ASP A 80 -13.19 6.93 -15.53
CA ASP A 80 -12.87 8.29 -15.04
C ASP A 80 -11.78 8.26 -13.97
N ASP A 81 -11.77 7.25 -13.11
CA ASP A 81 -10.71 7.06 -12.12
C ASP A 81 -9.37 6.75 -12.80
N LEU A 82 -9.37 5.93 -13.85
CA LEU A 82 -8.18 5.65 -14.67
C LEU A 82 -7.68 6.92 -15.36
N ASP A 83 -8.55 7.68 -16.01
CA ASP A 83 -8.18 8.91 -16.71
C ASP A 83 -7.61 9.95 -15.74
N ASN A 84 -8.23 10.08 -14.56
CA ASN A 84 -7.73 10.96 -13.51
C ASN A 84 -6.36 10.49 -13.02
N PHE A 85 -6.17 9.19 -12.79
CA PHE A 85 -4.89 8.63 -12.37
C PHE A 85 -3.78 8.90 -13.39
N LEU A 86 -4.02 8.59 -14.67
CA LEU A 86 -3.07 8.81 -15.76
C LEU A 86 -2.75 10.30 -15.97
N SER A 87 -3.69 11.18 -15.61
CA SER A 87 -3.52 12.63 -15.70
C SER A 87 -2.96 13.26 -14.41
N PHE A 88 -2.51 12.46 -13.44
CA PHE A 88 -2.05 12.92 -12.12
C PHE A 88 -3.07 13.78 -11.36
N LYS A 89 -4.36 13.58 -11.63
CA LYS A 89 -5.46 14.23 -10.93
C LYS A 89 -5.89 13.39 -9.73
N LYS A 90 -6.60 14.03 -8.81
CA LYS A 90 -7.17 13.37 -7.63
C LYS A 90 -8.15 12.27 -8.07
N VAL A 91 -7.91 11.05 -7.60
CA VAL A 91 -8.83 9.91 -7.73
C VAL A 91 -9.59 9.75 -6.43
N ASN A 92 -10.90 9.47 -6.51
CA ASN A 92 -11.71 9.23 -5.32
C ASN A 92 -11.65 7.76 -4.91
N TRP A 93 -10.53 7.36 -4.31
CA TRP A 93 -10.31 5.98 -3.88
C TRP A 93 -11.38 5.54 -2.86
N LYS A 94 -12.19 4.56 -3.25
CA LYS A 94 -13.16 3.93 -2.35
C LYS A 94 -12.43 3.02 -1.36
N LEU A 95 -12.30 3.50 -0.13
CA LEU A 95 -11.75 2.72 0.98
C LEU A 95 -12.67 1.53 1.31
N PRO A 96 -12.12 0.36 1.72
CA PRO A 96 -12.95 -0.70 2.28
C PRO A 96 -13.73 -0.23 3.51
N LYS A 97 -14.97 -0.73 3.68
CA LYS A 97 -15.91 -0.31 4.75
C LYS A 97 -15.30 -0.33 6.16
N ILE A 98 -14.42 -1.30 6.44
CA ILE A 98 -13.75 -1.43 7.74
C ILE A 98 -12.91 -0.21 8.10
N PHE A 99 -12.29 0.45 7.13
CA PHE A 99 -11.49 1.66 7.39
C PHE A 99 -12.36 2.85 7.76
N TYR A 100 -13.56 2.97 7.18
CA TYR A 100 -14.50 4.01 7.61
C TYR A 100 -14.92 3.81 9.06
N ILE A 101 -15.23 2.58 9.46
CA ILE A 101 -15.58 2.25 10.85
C ILE A 101 -14.41 2.56 11.79
N ALA A 102 -13.20 2.11 11.44
CA ALA A 102 -12.00 2.38 12.22
C ALA A 102 -11.74 3.89 12.38
N ASN A 103 -11.94 4.68 11.33
CA ASN A 103 -11.81 6.13 11.37
C ASN A 103 -12.82 6.77 12.32
N TYR A 104 -14.09 6.31 12.32
CA TYR A 104 -15.09 6.79 13.27
C TYR A 104 -14.72 6.44 14.71
N ILE A 105 -14.31 5.20 14.98
CA ILE A 105 -13.86 4.77 16.31
C ILE A 105 -12.68 5.64 16.77
N SER A 106 -11.70 5.87 15.90
CA SER A 106 -10.55 6.71 16.17
C SER A 106 -10.96 8.14 16.54
N LEU A 107 -11.92 8.72 15.81
CA LEU A 107 -12.46 10.05 16.11
C LEU A 107 -13.13 10.12 17.48
N TYR A 108 -13.97 9.12 17.83
CA TYR A 108 -14.61 9.07 19.14
C TYR A 108 -13.61 8.96 20.28
N LEU A 109 -12.59 8.09 20.13
CA LEU A 109 -11.52 7.95 21.12
C LEU A 109 -10.75 9.26 21.29
N TYR A 110 -10.45 9.95 20.19
CA TYR A 110 -9.78 11.24 20.22
C TYR A 110 -10.58 12.29 21.03
N ILE A 111 -11.90 12.37 20.82
CA ILE A 111 -12.78 13.27 21.58
C ILE A 111 -12.81 12.91 23.06
N VAL A 112 -12.89 11.62 23.39
CA VAL A 112 -12.87 11.13 24.79
C VAL A 112 -11.56 11.51 25.48
N VAL A 113 -10.42 11.35 24.80
CA VAL A 113 -9.11 11.74 25.34
C VAL A 113 -9.03 13.25 25.60
N ILE A 114 -9.47 14.08 24.66
CA ILE A 114 -9.54 15.54 24.87
C ILE A 114 -10.39 15.87 26.09
N PHE A 115 -11.56 15.26 26.21
CA PHE A 115 -12.47 15.50 27.32
C PHE A 115 -11.86 15.12 28.68
N LEU A 116 -11.19 13.96 28.75
CA LEU A 116 -10.47 13.53 29.96
C LEU A 116 -9.34 14.50 30.33
N ILE A 117 -8.55 14.95 29.34
CA ILE A 117 -7.49 15.94 29.57
C ILE A 117 -8.09 17.24 30.13
N LEU A 118 -9.18 17.74 29.56
CA LEU A 118 -9.86 18.94 30.05
C LEU A 118 -10.33 18.78 31.49
N ILE A 119 -10.95 17.64 31.85
CA ILE A 119 -11.35 17.37 33.24
C ILE A 119 -10.14 17.39 34.18
N ILE A 120 -9.04 16.74 33.81
CA ILE A 120 -7.82 16.70 34.63
C ILE A 120 -7.22 18.10 34.80
N CYS A 121 -7.20 18.91 33.74
CA CYS A 121 -6.75 20.30 33.80
C CYS A 121 -7.63 21.13 34.74
N LEU A 122 -8.96 21.05 34.58
CA LEU A 122 -9.91 21.77 35.43
C LEU A 122 -9.78 21.33 36.90
N PHE A 123 -9.70 20.02 37.16
CA PHE A 123 -9.51 19.49 38.50
C PHE A 123 -8.22 20.04 39.15
N ASN A 124 -7.09 20.04 38.42
CA ASN A 124 -5.84 20.58 38.93
C ASN A 124 -5.87 22.10 39.17
N ILE A 125 -6.63 22.86 38.36
CA ILE A 125 -6.76 24.32 38.53
C ILE A 125 -7.68 24.67 39.71
N PHE A 126 -8.79 23.96 39.88
CA PHE A 126 -9.84 24.33 40.82
C PHE A 126 -9.76 23.61 42.18
N LEU A 127 -9.26 22.37 42.25
CA LEU A 127 -9.17 21.60 43.49
C LEU A 127 -7.77 21.56 44.13
N LYS A 128 -6.74 22.07 43.44
CA LYS A 128 -5.38 22.17 43.97
C LYS A 128 -5.02 23.60 44.44
N LYS A 129 -6.03 24.47 44.55
CA LYS A 129 -6.01 25.73 45.28
C LYS A 129 -6.54 25.50 46.69
#